data_AF-A0A7V4PQ59-F1
#
_entry.id   AF-A0A7V4PQ59-F1
#
_cell.length_a   1.000
_cell.length_b   1.000
_cell.length_c   1.000
_cell.angle_alpha   90.00
_cell.angle_beta   90.00
_cell.angle_gamma   90.00
#
_symmetry.space_group_name_H-M   'P 1'
#
loop_
_entity.id
_entity.type
_entity.pdbx_description
1 polymer ?
#
loop_
_entity_poly.entity_id
_entity_poly.type
_entity_poly.pdbx_seq_one_letter_code
_entity_poly.pdbx_strand_id
1 'polypeptide(L)'
;MILGVESASSKTTVPILVEVPGDDHHKGLISCQVACPVHTDARGYVRAIAAGDFERAYLIARGPNPFASICGRVCGAPCELSCRRGKIPRTDDDGSFVAIDRPIAIRA
;
A
#
# COMPACT_ATOMS: atom_id res chain seq x y z
N MET A 1 -17.21 -22.62 -63.97
CA MET A 1 -17.83 -21.33 -63.62
C MET A 1 -17.49 -21.04 -62.17
N ILE A 2 -16.71 -19.97 -61.96
CA ILE A 2 -16.91 -18.90 -60.97
C ILE A 2 -17.28 -19.31 -59.52
N LEU A 3 -16.26 -19.14 -58.65
CA LEU A 3 -16.25 -18.56 -57.29
C LEU A 3 -17.03 -19.20 -56.13
N GLY A 4 -16.32 -19.33 -55.01
CA GLY A 4 -16.88 -19.58 -53.69
C GLY A 4 -15.80 -19.61 -52.62
N VAL A 5 -15.06 -18.50 -52.46
CA VAL A 5 -14.32 -18.21 -51.22
C VAL A 5 -15.38 -17.87 -50.18
N GLU A 6 -15.49 -18.68 -49.13
CA GLU A 6 -15.99 -18.21 -47.84
C GLU A 6 -14.85 -18.35 -46.83
N SER A 7 -14.25 -17.19 -46.55
CA SER A 7 -13.23 -17.02 -45.54
C SER A 7 -13.83 -17.29 -44.16
N ALA A 8 -13.65 -18.49 -43.63
CA ALA A 8 -13.72 -18.71 -42.20
C ALA A 8 -12.49 -18.05 -41.58
N SER A 9 -12.62 -16.76 -41.23
CA SER A 9 -11.65 -16.02 -40.42
C SER A 9 -11.46 -16.77 -39.09
N SER A 10 -10.44 -17.62 -39.07
CA SER A 10 -9.96 -18.31 -37.88
C SER A 10 -9.46 -17.24 -36.91
N LYS A 11 -10.30 -16.88 -35.94
CA LYS A 11 -9.88 -16.03 -34.83
C LYS A 11 -8.85 -16.81 -34.02
N THR A 12 -7.57 -16.56 -34.28
CA THR A 12 -6.46 -17.07 -33.47
C THR A 12 -6.54 -16.42 -32.08
N THR A 13 -7.26 -17.04 -31.15
CA THR A 13 -7.26 -16.66 -29.75
C THR A 13 -5.91 -17.03 -29.15
N VAL A 14 -5.02 -16.05 -29.01
CA VAL A 14 -3.80 -16.20 -28.24
C VAL A 14 -4.20 -16.36 -26.77
N PRO A 15 -3.85 -17.46 -26.09
CA PRO A 15 -4.17 -17.62 -24.69
C PRO A 15 -3.38 -16.57 -23.89
N ILE A 16 -4.09 -15.71 -23.17
CA ILE A 16 -3.47 -14.81 -22.20
C ILE A 16 -3.02 -15.68 -21.03
N LEU A 17 -1.72 -15.72 -20.76
CA LEU A 17 -1.19 -16.34 -19.55
C LEU A 17 -1.58 -15.46 -18.36
N VAL A 18 -2.56 -15.90 -17.58
CA VAL A 18 -3.02 -15.22 -16.37
C VAL A 18 -2.59 -16.03 -15.17
N GLU A 19 -1.85 -15.40 -14.26
CA GLU A 19 -1.59 -15.93 -12.93
C GLU A 19 -2.66 -15.39 -11.97
N VAL A 20 -3.42 -16.29 -11.35
CA VAL A 20 -4.41 -15.92 -10.34
C VAL A 20 -3.70 -15.75 -8.99
N PRO A 21 -3.75 -14.56 -8.36
CA PRO A 21 -3.09 -14.37 -7.09
C PRO A 21 -3.74 -15.22 -5.98
N GLY A 22 -2.92 -15.79 -5.10
CA GLY A 22 -3.40 -16.50 -3.91
C GLY A 22 -3.93 -15.56 -2.81
N ASP A 23 -4.46 -16.15 -1.73
CA ASP A 23 -5.17 -15.43 -0.65
C ASP A 23 -4.38 -14.29 0.00
N ASP A 24 -3.05 -14.43 0.07
CA ASP A 24 -2.15 -13.48 0.70
C ASP A 24 -1.67 -12.34 -0.20
N HIS A 25 -2.11 -12.31 -1.47
CA HIS A 25 -1.68 -11.29 -2.44
C HIS A 25 -1.86 -9.85 -1.92
N HIS A 26 -2.97 -9.60 -1.23
CA HIS A 26 -3.30 -8.30 -0.67
C HIS A 26 -2.25 -7.77 0.33
N LYS A 27 -1.50 -8.65 1.00
CA LYS A 27 -0.42 -8.28 1.94
C LYS A 27 0.73 -7.56 1.22
N GLY A 28 1.06 -8.02 0.00
CA GLY A 28 2.07 -7.41 -0.87
C GLY A 28 1.65 -6.05 -1.45
N LEU A 29 0.35 -5.72 -1.46
CA LEU A 29 -0.17 -4.43 -1.95
C LEU A 29 -0.08 -3.31 -0.90
N ILE A 30 0.47 -3.62 0.27
CA ILE A 30 0.63 -2.69 1.39
C ILE A 30 2.01 -2.07 1.32
N SER A 31 2.16 -1.09 0.44
CA SER A 31 3.47 -0.51 0.10
C SER A 31 4.31 -0.06 1.31
N CYS A 32 3.71 0.56 2.33
CA CYS A 32 4.43 0.99 3.52
C CYS A 32 4.89 -0.18 4.42
N GLN A 33 4.11 -1.27 4.50
CA GLN A 33 4.43 -2.44 5.31
C GLN A 33 5.44 -3.35 4.60
N VAL A 34 5.35 -3.46 3.28
CA VAL A 34 6.34 -4.18 2.46
C VAL A 34 7.70 -3.46 2.47
N ALA A 35 7.71 -2.13 2.43
CA ALA A 35 8.94 -1.35 2.49
C ALA A 35 9.59 -1.31 3.89
N CYS A 36 8.84 -1.63 4.95
CA CYS A 36 9.40 -1.73 6.29
C CYS A 36 10.22 -3.03 6.42
N PRO A 37 11.52 -2.98 6.77
CA PRO A 37 12.35 -4.18 6.89
C PRO A 37 11.85 -5.21 7.91
N VAL A 38 11.07 -4.74 8.89
CA VAL A 38 10.47 -5.57 9.94
C VAL A 38 8.94 -5.67 9.80
N HIS A 39 8.38 -5.27 8.66
CA HIS A 39 6.95 -5.41 8.36
C HIS A 39 5.98 -4.82 9.41
N THR A 40 6.37 -3.75 10.10
CA THR A 40 5.49 -3.02 11.01
C THR A 40 4.25 -2.49 10.27
N ASP A 41 3.05 -2.75 10.81
CA ASP A 41 1.80 -2.23 10.24
C ASP A 41 1.56 -0.76 10.63
N ALA A 42 2.10 0.15 9.83
CA ALA A 42 1.95 1.58 10.03
C ALA A 42 0.50 2.08 10.00
N ARG A 43 -0.35 1.44 9.20
CA ARG A 43 -1.76 1.84 9.11
C ARG A 43 -2.50 1.42 10.37
N GLY A 44 -2.23 0.21 10.87
CA GLY A 44 -2.84 -0.33 12.07
C GLY A 44 -2.58 0.57 13.29
N TYR A 45 -1.30 0.88 13.58
CA TYR A 45 -1.01 1.71 14.75
C TYR A 45 -1.54 3.13 14.60
N VAL A 46 -1.55 3.73 13.40
CA VAL A 46 -2.09 5.09 13.21
C VAL A 46 -3.61 5.14 13.32
N ARG A 47 -4.31 4.11 12.84
CA ARG A 47 -5.76 4.00 13.06
C ARG A 47 -6.10 3.86 14.53
N ALA A 48 -5.31 3.10 15.29
CA ALA A 48 -5.48 2.99 16.73
C ALA A 48 -5.22 4.32 17.45
N ILE A 49 -4.17 5.07 17.07
CA ILE A 49 -3.92 6.43 17.57
C ILE A 49 -5.10 7.37 17.27
N ALA A 50 -5.60 7.35 16.04
CA ALA A 50 -6.73 8.20 15.64
C ALA A 50 -8.02 7.86 16.41
N ALA A 51 -8.16 6.62 16.89
CA ALA A 51 -9.25 6.18 17.74
C ALA A 51 -9.01 6.44 19.24
N GLY A 52 -7.86 7.01 19.63
CA GLY A 52 -7.47 7.22 21.03
C GLY A 52 -6.97 5.95 21.74
N ASP A 53 -6.81 4.83 21.04
CA ASP A 53 -6.35 3.56 21.59
C ASP A 53 -4.83 3.44 21.48
N PHE A 54 -4.13 4.15 22.37
CA PHE A 54 -2.67 4.23 22.37
C PHE A 54 -1.99 2.91 22.76
N GLU A 55 -2.61 2.12 23.63
CA GLU A 55 -2.09 0.81 24.03
C GLU A 55 -2.08 -0.14 22.83
N ARG A 56 -3.19 -0.25 22.11
CA ARG A 56 -3.26 -1.05 20.89
C ARG A 56 -2.29 -0.55 19.83
N ALA A 57 -2.14 0.76 19.67
CA ALA A 57 -1.17 1.33 18.74
C ALA A 57 0.26 0.88 19.08
N TYR A 58 0.64 0.94 20.36
CA TYR A 58 1.93 0.47 20.84
C TYR A 58 2.12 -1.03 20.58
N LEU A 59 1.12 -1.87 20.87
CA LEU A 59 1.16 -3.31 20.63
C LEU A 59 1.32 -3.66 19.14
N ILE A 60 0.62 -2.94 18.25
CA ILE A 60 0.77 -3.12 16.80
C ILE A 60 2.18 -2.74 16.34
N ALA A 61 2.68 -1.58 16.78
CA ALA A 61 3.99 -1.08 16.37
C ALA A 61 5.12 -2.00 16.85
N ARG A 62 5.07 -2.44 18.11
CA ARG A 62 6.10 -3.29 18.72
C ARG A 62 6.04 -4.75 18.29
N GLY A 63 4.88 -5.21 17.82
CA GLY A 63 4.61 -6.63 17.55
C GLY A 63 5.73 -7.31 16.75
N PRO A 64 6.11 -6.76 15.58
CA PRO A 64 7.25 -7.25 14.83
C PRO A 64 8.55 -6.46 15.07
N ASN A 65 8.51 -5.37 15.84
CA ASN A 65 9.63 -4.47 16.06
C ASN A 65 9.87 -4.21 17.57
N PRO A 66 10.75 -4.97 18.23
CA PRO A 66 11.05 -4.77 19.66
C PRO A 66 11.68 -3.39 19.95
N PHE A 67 12.13 -2.68 18.92
CA PHE A 67 12.77 -1.39 18.97
C PHE A 67 11.89 -0.26 18.41
N ALA A 68 10.56 -0.41 18.44
CA ALA A 68 9.61 0.55 17.85
C ALA A 68 9.87 2.01 18.26
N SER A 69 10.18 2.26 19.54
CA SER A 69 10.44 3.62 20.05
C SER A 69 11.72 4.24 19.49
N ILE A 70 12.81 3.47 19.34
CA ILE A 70 14.06 3.99 18.77
C ILE A 70 13.97 4.07 17.25
N CYS A 71 13.39 3.06 16.58
CA CYS A 71 13.15 3.07 15.15
C CYS A 71 12.26 4.25 14.72
N GLY A 72 11.26 4.64 15.53
CA GLY A 72 10.46 5.84 15.26
C GLY A 72 11.27 7.14 15.23
N ARG A 73 12.44 7.18 15.87
CA ARG A 73 13.34 8.35 15.92
C ARG A 73 14.45 8.30 14.88
N VAL A 74 15.06 7.12 14.66
CA VAL A 74 16.32 7.01 13.91
C VAL A 74 16.21 6.25 12.59
N CYS A 75 15.08 5.61 12.31
CA CYS A 75 14.91 4.88 11.05
C CYS A 75 14.99 5.83 9.86
N GLY A 76 15.62 5.40 8.77
CA GLY A 76 15.59 6.11 7.48
C GLY A 76 14.21 6.13 6.80
N ALA A 77 13.18 5.60 7.47
CA ALA A 77 11.78 5.65 7.08
C ALA A 77 11.48 5.21 5.62
N PRO A 78 11.95 4.02 5.15
CA PRO A 78 11.63 3.53 3.80
C PRO A 78 10.12 3.31 3.59
N CYS A 79 9.38 3.06 4.68
CA CYS A 79 7.93 2.97 4.71
C CYS A 79 7.25 4.29 4.31
N GLU A 80 7.85 5.44 4.64
CA GLU A 80 7.33 6.76 4.28
C GLU A 80 7.48 7.02 2.77
N LEU A 81 8.64 6.70 2.20
CA LEU A 81 8.91 6.85 0.76
C LEU A 81 7.95 6.02 -0.10
N SER A 82 7.59 4.83 0.38
CA SER A 82 6.66 3.94 -0.32
C SER A 82 5.18 4.24 -0.01
N CYS A 83 4.89 5.15 0.93
CA CYS A 83 3.54 5.37 1.41
C CYS A 83 2.64 5.94 0.33
N ARG A 84 1.50 5.29 0.08
CA ARG A 84 0.47 5.80 -0.84
C ARG A 84 -0.07 7.17 -0.42
N ARG A 85 -0.07 7.46 0.89
CA ARG A 85 -0.60 8.73 1.39
C ARG A 85 0.22 9.93 0.93
N GLY A 86 1.55 9.78 0.81
CA GLY A 86 2.42 10.85 0.29
C GLY A 86 2.19 11.19 -1.18
N LYS A 87 1.33 10.43 -1.88
CA LYS A 87 0.95 10.67 -3.28
C LYS A 87 -0.41 11.37 -3.42
N ILE A 88 -1.09 11.62 -2.30
CA ILE A 88 -2.42 12.23 -2.26
C ILE A 88 -2.26 13.67 -1.76
N PRO A 89 -2.75 14.68 -2.50
CA PRO A 89 -2.79 16.05 -2.02
C PRO A 89 -3.76 16.18 -0.84
N ARG A 90 -3.38 16.94 0.17
CA ARG A 90 -4.32 17.50 1.14
C ARG A 90 -5.02 18.70 0.54
N THR A 91 -6.33 18.69 0.68
CA THR A 91 -7.21 19.80 0.33
C THR A 91 -7.86 20.35 1.59
N ASP A 92 -8.31 21.60 1.55
CA ASP A 92 -9.21 22.16 2.56
C ASP A 92 -10.65 21.67 2.32
N ASP A 93 -11.58 22.15 3.15
CA ASP A 93 -13.01 21.79 3.08
C ASP A 93 -13.66 22.24 1.77
N ASP A 94 -13.09 23.26 1.11
CA ASP A 94 -13.53 23.77 -0.20
C ASP A 94 -12.88 23.03 -1.39
N GLY A 95 -12.02 22.04 -1.10
CA GLY A 95 -11.31 21.25 -2.10
C GLY A 95 -10.08 21.92 -2.70
N SER A 96 -9.68 23.10 -2.19
CA SER A 96 -8.47 23.79 -2.64
C SER A 96 -7.23 23.08 -2.11
N PHE A 97 -6.17 23.04 -2.92
CA PHE A 97 -4.90 22.42 -2.54
C PHE A 97 -4.24 23.17 -1.38
N VAL A 98 -3.90 22.45 -0.31
CA VAL A 98 -3.23 23.01 0.88
C VAL A 98 -1.79 22.53 0.98
N ALA A 99 -1.54 21.24 0.78
CA ALA A 99 -0.21 20.63 0.87
C ALA A 99 -0.21 19.21 0.28
N ILE A 100 0.96 18.62 0.09
CA ILE A 100 1.07 17.16 -0.07
C ILE A 100 0.99 16.53 1.33
N ASP A 101 0.22 15.45 1.49
CA ASP A 101 0.11 14.82 2.80
C ASP A 101 1.45 14.23 3.24
N ARG A 102 1.78 14.39 4.53
CA ARG A 102 3.04 13.84 5.03
C ARG A 102 2.88 12.32 5.17
N PRO A 103 3.90 11.53 4.78
CA PRO A 103 3.88 10.10 5.00
C PRO A 103 3.63 9.76 6.47
N ILE A 104 2.88 8.67 6.67
CA ILE A 104 2.49 8.18 7.99
C ILE A 104 3.73 7.66 8.74
N ALA A 105 4.04 8.27 9.89
CA ALA A 105 5.01 7.75 10.85
C ALA A 105 4.69 8.21 12.28
N ILE A 106 4.97 7.35 13.27
CA ILE A 106 5.26 7.80 14.64
C ILE A 106 6.67 8.39 14.60
N ARG A 107 6.78 9.66 14.23
CA ARG A 107 7.99 10.45 14.54
C ARG A 107 7.82 10.96 15.96
N ALA A 108 8.06 10.10 16.94
CA ALA A 108 8.09 10.48 18.36
C ALA A 108 9.42 11.18 18.70
#